data_AF-A0A101HJC6-F1
#
_entry.id   AF-A0A101HJC6-F1
#
_cell.length_a   1.000
_cell.length_b   1.000
_cell.length_c   1.000
_cell.angle_alpha   90.00
_cell.angle_beta   90.00
_cell.angle_gamma   90.00
#
_symmetry.space_group_name_H-M   'P 1'
#
loop_
_entity.id
_entity.type
_entity.pdbx_description
1 polymer ?
#
loop_
_entity_poly.entity_id
_entity_poly.type
_entity_poly.pdbx_seq_one_letter_code
_entity_poly.pdbx_strand_id
1 'polypeptide(L)'
;SDLMATGKAVFYVMGDWAKGHFTSMNMVPKVDFGYQPFPGTDDVFIGHADCFVLPIGVDRKIAKDWIQFLTTVKAANTFCPIKGAAPFVLDAPLDVYDDITKEILGYFRDDGVVKVLSRAPAGRSCSNVIRN
;
A
#
# COMPACT_ATOMS: atom_id res chain seq x y z
N SER A 1 -13.31 -9.40 3.66
CA SER A 1 -13.18 -8.56 4.87
C SER A 1 -14.43 -8.60 5.73
N ASP A 2 -15.65 -8.51 5.18
CA ASP A 2 -16.87 -8.38 5.99
C ASP A 2 -17.17 -9.56 6.93
N LEU A 3 -16.79 -10.79 6.55
CA LEU A 3 -16.92 -11.95 7.44
C LEU A 3 -16.00 -11.82 8.67
N MET A 4 -14.82 -11.24 8.53
CA MET A 4 -13.96 -10.91 9.68
C MET A 4 -14.58 -9.79 10.52
N ALA A 5 -15.03 -8.71 9.87
CA ALA A 5 -15.63 -7.56 10.54
C ALA A 5 -16.90 -7.92 11.33
N THR A 6 -17.64 -8.93 10.86
CA THR A 6 -18.85 -9.44 11.52
C THR A 6 -18.59 -10.62 12.47
N GLY A 7 -17.33 -11.01 12.69
CA GLY A 7 -16.94 -12.10 13.59
C GLY A 7 -17.30 -13.51 13.09
N LYS A 8 -17.61 -13.66 11.80
CA LYS A 8 -17.94 -14.94 11.15
C LYS A 8 -16.73 -15.66 10.54
N ALA A 9 -15.57 -15.02 10.55
CA ALA A 9 -14.28 -15.60 10.18
C ALA A 9 -13.22 -15.17 11.20
N VAL A 10 -12.17 -15.99 11.37
CA VAL A 10 -11.08 -15.76 12.34
C VAL A 10 -9.80 -15.28 11.65
N PHE A 11 -9.56 -15.68 10.41
CA PHE A 11 -8.41 -15.25 9.61
C PHE A 11 -8.84 -14.81 8.22
N TYR A 12 -8.14 -13.81 7.67
CA TYR A 12 -8.34 -13.33 6.31
C TYR A 12 -6.99 -12.96 5.71
N VAL A 13 -6.50 -13.80 4.78
CA VAL A 13 -5.22 -13.58 4.09
C VAL A 13 -5.46 -12.59 2.97
N MET A 14 -4.93 -11.37 3.12
CA MET A 14 -5.13 -10.29 2.17
C MET A 14 -4.04 -9.22 2.34
N GLY A 15 -3.90 -8.33 1.35
CA GLY A 15 -3.04 -7.16 1.49
C GLY A 15 -3.56 -6.12 2.48
N ASP A 16 -2.72 -5.13 2.77
CA ASP A 16 -2.97 -4.05 3.73
C ASP A 16 -4.21 -3.19 3.42
N TRP A 17 -4.71 -3.22 2.18
CA TRP A 17 -5.99 -2.61 1.83
C TRP A 17 -7.18 -3.16 2.63
N ALA A 18 -7.07 -4.36 3.19
CA ALA A 18 -8.06 -4.89 4.14
C ALA A 18 -8.13 -4.05 5.42
N LYS A 19 -7.00 -3.54 5.91
CA LYS A 19 -6.95 -2.62 7.06
C LYS A 19 -7.70 -1.33 6.74
N GLY A 20 -7.47 -0.73 5.56
CA GLY A 20 -8.20 0.47 5.12
C GLY A 20 -9.73 0.27 5.12
N HIS A 21 -10.17 -0.92 4.70
CA HIS A 21 -11.59 -1.31 4.79
C HIS A 21 -12.08 -1.39 6.25
N PHE A 22 -11.34 -2.03 7.15
CA PHE A 22 -11.71 -2.10 8.57
C PHE A 22 -11.76 -0.72 9.23
N THR A 23 -10.79 0.15 8.98
CA THR A 23 -10.79 1.52 9.50
C THR A 23 -11.93 2.36 8.92
N SER A 24 -12.34 2.11 7.66
CA SER A 24 -13.52 2.77 7.08
C SER A 24 -14.84 2.38 7.76
N MET A 25 -14.87 1.24 8.46
CA MET A 25 -15.98 0.79 9.30
C MET A 25 -15.82 1.20 10.78
N ASN A 26 -14.93 2.16 11.06
CA ASN A 26 -14.57 2.66 12.39
C ASN A 26 -13.95 1.61 13.34
N MET A 27 -13.38 0.53 12.80
CA MET A 27 -12.62 -0.44 13.61
C MET A 27 -11.23 0.12 13.96
N VAL A 28 -10.80 -0.12 15.20
CA VAL A 28 -9.54 0.38 15.76
C VAL A 28 -8.43 -0.66 15.58
N PRO A 29 -7.33 -0.33 14.86
CA PRO A 29 -6.16 -1.20 14.73
C PRO A 29 -5.61 -1.62 16.10
N LYS A 30 -5.16 -2.89 16.22
CA LYS A 30 -4.65 -3.51 17.45
C LYS A 30 -5.65 -3.64 18.61
N VAL A 31 -6.90 -3.21 18.43
CA VAL A 31 -7.99 -3.40 19.39
C VAL A 31 -9.04 -4.32 18.79
N ASP A 32 -9.64 -3.92 17.66
CA ASP A 32 -10.69 -4.67 16.98
C ASP A 32 -10.15 -5.66 15.95
N PHE A 33 -8.94 -5.41 15.43
CA PHE A 33 -8.25 -6.31 14.50
C PHE A 33 -6.73 -6.18 14.61
N GLY A 34 -6.02 -7.25 14.25
CA GLY A 34 -4.57 -7.29 14.13
C GLY A 34 -4.12 -7.78 12.76
N TYR A 35 -2.81 -7.89 12.58
CA TYR A 35 -2.20 -8.50 11.41
C TYR A 35 -0.98 -9.31 11.87
N GLN A 36 -0.61 -10.31 11.06
CA GLN A 36 0.68 -11.01 11.14
C GLN A 36 1.09 -11.42 9.71
N PRO A 37 2.39 -11.63 9.44
CA PRO A 37 2.84 -12.27 8.22
C PRO A 37 2.14 -13.62 8.01
N PHE A 38 2.02 -14.06 6.76
CA PHE A 38 1.50 -15.40 6.50
C PHE A 38 2.49 -16.44 7.08
N PRO A 39 2.02 -17.53 7.69
CA PRO A 39 2.91 -18.49 8.33
C PRO A 39 4.01 -18.99 7.39
N GLY A 40 5.26 -18.90 7.83
CA GLY A 40 6.44 -19.33 7.05
C GLY A 40 6.93 -18.32 6.01
N THR A 41 6.52 -17.05 6.10
CA THR A 41 6.99 -15.97 5.20
C THR A 41 7.63 -14.80 5.97
N ASP A 42 8.20 -15.06 7.15
CA ASP A 42 8.78 -14.01 8.01
C ASP A 42 9.98 -13.30 7.36
N ASP A 43 10.66 -13.98 6.43
CA ASP A 43 11.80 -13.49 5.65
C ASP A 43 11.41 -12.94 4.26
N VAL A 44 10.11 -12.87 3.94
CA VAL A 44 9.61 -12.43 2.63
C VAL A 44 8.58 -11.31 2.76
N PHE A 45 8.86 -10.18 2.12
CA PHE A 45 7.91 -9.10 1.92
C PHE A 45 7.32 -9.17 0.52
N ILE A 46 6.02 -9.45 0.41
CA ILE A 46 5.28 -9.42 -0.86
C ILE A 46 4.62 -8.05 -1.01
N GLY A 47 5.24 -7.18 -1.79
CA GLY A 47 4.73 -5.85 -2.09
C GLY A 47 3.73 -5.83 -3.25
N HIS A 48 2.91 -4.79 -3.29
CA HIS A 48 2.09 -4.44 -4.43
C HIS A 48 2.20 -2.93 -4.67
N ALA A 49 2.21 -2.50 -5.93
CA ALA A 49 2.29 -1.09 -6.27
C ALA A 49 1.17 -0.73 -7.25
N ASP A 50 0.29 0.16 -6.81
CA ASP A 50 -0.69 0.81 -7.68
C ASP A 50 0.05 1.86 -8.54
N CYS A 51 -0.06 1.76 -9.86
CA CYS A 51 0.61 2.67 -10.79
C CYS A 51 -0.40 3.46 -11.62
N PHE A 52 -0.08 4.74 -11.85
CA PHE A 52 -0.72 5.55 -12.88
C PHE A 52 0.18 5.64 -14.11
N VAL A 53 -0.38 5.40 -15.29
CA VAL A 53 0.34 5.47 -16.56
C VAL A 53 0.01 6.76 -17.30
N LEU A 54 0.90 7.21 -18.18
CA LEU A 54 0.64 8.30 -19.13
C LEU A 54 0.04 7.72 -20.43
N PRO A 55 -1.28 7.84 -20.67
CA PRO A 55 -1.90 7.26 -21.86
C PRO A 55 -1.50 8.01 -23.14
N ILE A 56 -1.62 7.33 -24.29
CA ILE A 56 -1.48 7.98 -25.60
C ILE A 56 -2.83 8.64 -25.95
N GLY A 57 -2.80 9.79 -26.62
CA GLY A 57 -4.01 10.47 -27.10
C GLY A 57 -4.73 11.34 -26.07
N VAL A 58 -4.14 11.56 -24.88
CA VAL A 58 -4.64 12.52 -23.88
C VAL A 58 -3.84 13.82 -23.91
N ASP A 59 -4.39 14.88 -23.30
CA ASP A 59 -3.61 16.08 -23.02
C ASP A 59 -2.41 15.74 -22.14
N ARG A 60 -1.21 15.85 -22.74
CA ARG A 60 0.05 15.48 -22.10
C ARG A 60 0.40 16.39 -20.93
N LYS A 61 -0.03 17.65 -20.95
CA LYS A 61 0.25 18.58 -19.85
C LYS A 61 -0.55 18.18 -18.63
N ILE A 62 -1.86 18.00 -18.80
CA ILE A 62 -2.76 17.60 -17.70
C ILE A 62 -2.33 16.27 -17.08
N ALA A 63 -2.03 15.27 -17.92
CA ALA A 63 -1.61 13.96 -17.43
C ALA A 63 -0.26 14.00 -16.70
N LYS A 64 0.69 14.84 -17.14
CA LYS A 64 1.97 15.03 -16.43
C LYS A 64 1.78 15.74 -15.10
N ASP A 65 0.96 16.79 -15.04
CA ASP A 65 0.68 17.52 -13.81
C ASP A 65 0.06 16.58 -12.75
N TRP A 66 -0.83 15.67 -13.17
CA TRP A 66 -1.39 14.64 -12.30
C TRP A 66 -0.34 13.65 -11.78
N ILE A 67 0.48 13.08 -12.68
CA ILE A 67 1.53 12.12 -12.29
C ILE A 67 2.56 12.78 -11.35
N GLN A 68 2.92 14.05 -11.60
CA GLN A 68 3.82 14.81 -10.72
C GLN A 68 3.21 15.06 -9.34
N PHE A 69 1.92 15.37 -9.26
CA PHE A 69 1.25 15.49 -7.97
C PHE A 69 1.30 14.17 -7.18
N LEU A 70 1.07 13.05 -7.86
CA LEU A 70 1.11 11.71 -7.26
C LEU A 70 2.48 11.32 -6.70
N THR A 71 3.57 12.02 -7.00
CA THR A 71 4.90 11.74 -6.40
C THR A 71 5.18 12.58 -5.15
N THR A 72 4.23 13.39 -4.69
CA THR A 72 4.43 14.31 -3.55
C THR A 72 4.08 13.66 -2.20
N VAL A 73 4.74 14.12 -1.13
CA VAL A 73 4.36 13.76 0.26
C VAL A 73 2.91 14.14 0.55
N LYS A 74 2.44 15.27 0.01
CA LYS A 74 1.06 15.71 0.15
C LYS A 74 0.08 14.67 -0.40
N ALA A 75 0.33 14.18 -1.61
CA ALA A 75 -0.51 13.13 -2.21
C ALA A 75 -0.46 11.84 -1.38
N ALA A 76 0.74 11.40 -0.98
CA ALA A 76 0.92 10.20 -0.15
C ALA A 76 0.12 10.28 1.15
N ASN A 77 0.31 11.37 1.91
CA ASN A 77 -0.31 11.54 3.22
C ASN A 77 -1.81 11.84 3.15
N THR A 78 -2.32 12.26 1.98
CA THR A 78 -3.77 12.41 1.78
C THR A 78 -4.42 11.07 1.46
N PHE A 79 -3.76 10.22 0.67
CA PHE A 79 -4.36 8.99 0.14
C PHE A 79 -4.05 7.74 0.97
N CYS A 80 -2.77 7.50 1.27
CA CYS A 80 -2.30 6.24 1.84
C CYS A 80 -2.90 5.92 3.21
N PRO A 81 -3.06 6.88 4.16
CA PRO A 81 -3.71 6.61 5.44
C PRO A 81 -5.15 6.10 5.30
N ILE A 82 -5.92 6.66 4.35
CA ILE A 82 -7.31 6.25 4.09
C ILE A 82 -7.35 4.88 3.41
N LYS A 83 -6.45 4.66 2.43
CA LYS A 83 -6.35 3.40 1.70
C LYS A 83 -5.90 2.24 2.58
N GLY A 84 -5.22 2.53 3.69
CA GLY A 84 -4.53 1.56 4.52
C GLY A 84 -3.16 1.15 3.99
N ALA A 85 -2.59 1.90 3.05
CA ALA A 85 -1.32 1.61 2.40
C ALA A 85 -0.14 2.35 3.06
N ALA A 86 1.08 1.86 2.85
CA ALA A 86 2.30 2.59 3.16
C ALA A 86 2.52 3.79 2.20
N PRO A 87 3.25 4.84 2.61
CA PRO A 87 3.66 5.93 1.71
C PRO A 87 4.55 5.41 0.58
N PHE A 88 4.33 5.92 -0.63
CA PHE A 88 5.20 5.68 -1.79
C PHE A 88 6.42 6.63 -1.85
N VAL A 89 6.49 7.62 -0.95
CA VAL A 89 7.65 8.51 -0.77
C VAL A 89 8.44 8.03 0.45
N LEU A 90 9.70 7.63 0.24
CA LEU A 90 10.52 6.98 1.26
C LEU A 90 10.68 7.79 2.55
N ASP A 91 10.79 9.11 2.44
CA ASP A 91 11.01 10.02 3.58
C ASP A 91 9.74 10.77 4.01
N ALA A 92 8.55 10.25 3.66
CA ALA A 92 7.30 10.83 4.14
C ALA A 92 7.23 10.77 5.68
N PRO A 93 6.83 11.88 6.35
CA PRO A 93 6.51 11.86 7.77
C PRO A 93 5.46 10.79 8.08
N LEU A 94 5.72 9.98 9.10
CA LEU A 94 4.89 8.83 9.46
C LEU A 94 3.86 9.12 10.55
N ASP A 95 3.76 10.37 10.99
CA ASP A 95 2.85 10.83 12.05
C ASP A 95 1.37 10.59 11.70
N VAL A 96 1.02 10.67 10.41
CA VAL A 96 -0.35 10.45 9.91
C VAL A 96 -0.72 8.97 9.72
N TYR A 97 0.21 8.05 9.97
CA TYR A 97 0.00 6.61 9.76
C TYR A 97 -0.20 5.85 11.07
N ASP A 98 -1.05 4.82 11.01
CA ASP A 98 -1.25 3.91 12.14
C ASP A 98 -0.02 3.03 12.43
N ASP A 99 0.01 2.46 13.62
CA ASP A 99 1.16 1.65 14.08
C ASP A 99 1.37 0.39 13.25
N ILE A 100 0.31 -0.22 12.72
CA ILE A 100 0.43 -1.38 11.82
C ILE A 100 1.20 -0.98 10.56
N THR A 101 0.92 0.19 9.99
CA THR A 101 1.66 0.71 8.83
C THR A 101 3.12 0.95 9.13
N LYS A 102 3.41 1.52 10.30
CA LYS A 102 4.79 1.81 10.72
C LYS A 102 5.58 0.50 10.88
N GLU A 103 4.96 -0.54 11.41
CA GLU A 103 5.58 -1.86 11.50
C GLU A 103 5.79 -2.51 10.12
N ILE A 104 4.78 -2.47 9.24
CA ILE A 104 4.91 -2.96 7.84
C ILE A 104 6.05 -2.23 7.11
N LEU A 105 6.19 -0.92 7.29
CA LEU A 105 7.32 -0.14 6.77
C LEU A 105 8.65 -0.58 7.36
N GLY A 106 8.70 -0.94 8.64
CA GLY A 106 9.87 -1.53 9.29
C GLY A 106 10.30 -2.81 8.59
N TYR A 107 9.37 -3.75 8.39
CA TYR A 107 9.62 -5.00 7.64
C TYR A 107 10.08 -4.73 6.20
N PHE A 108 9.46 -3.77 5.51
CA PHE A 108 9.88 -3.40 4.15
C PHE A 108 11.29 -2.80 4.12
N ARG A 109 11.71 -2.07 5.15
CA ARG A 109 13.03 -1.43 5.24
C ARG A 109 14.12 -2.36 5.77
N ASP A 110 13.76 -3.52 6.29
CA ASP A 110 14.73 -4.52 6.75
C ASP A 110 15.50 -5.13 5.57
N ASP A 111 16.83 -5.05 5.61
CA ASP A 111 17.72 -5.60 4.58
C ASP A 111 17.76 -7.14 4.59
N GLY A 112 17.42 -7.77 5.71
CA GLY A 112 17.33 -9.23 5.83
C GLY A 112 16.10 -9.85 5.17
N VAL A 113 15.11 -9.03 4.80
CA VAL A 113 13.86 -9.48 4.17
C VAL A 113 13.95 -9.43 2.65
N VAL A 114 13.64 -10.56 2.02
CA VAL A 114 13.53 -10.70 0.57
C VAL A 114 12.28 -9.97 0.08
N LYS A 115 12.46 -9.05 -0.88
CA LYS A 115 11.38 -8.19 -1.38
C LYS A 115 10.91 -8.72 -2.74
N VAL A 116 9.64 -9.11 -2.82
CA VAL A 116 9.00 -9.61 -4.04
C VAL A 116 7.86 -8.68 -4.41
N LEU A 117 7.82 -8.21 -5.66
CA LEU A 117 6.68 -7.46 -6.17
C LEU A 117 5.65 -8.43 -6.75
N SER A 118 4.45 -8.45 -6.17
CA SER A 118 3.31 -9.20 -6.72
C SER A 118 2.94 -8.67 -8.11
N ARG A 119 2.78 -9.59 -9.06
CA ARG A 119 2.49 -9.24 -10.45
C ARG A 119 0.99 -9.05 -10.65
N ALA A 120 0.58 -7.86 -11.10
CA ALA A 120 -0.76 -7.64 -11.67
C ALA A 120 -0.89 -8.36 -13.03
N PRO A 121 -2.08 -8.82 -13.45
CA PRO A 121 -2.27 -9.45 -14.75
C PRO A 121 -1.94 -8.44 -15.88
N ALA A 122 -0.93 -8.80 -16.68
CA ALA A 122 -0.54 -8.27 -17.99
C ALA A 122 -0.86 -6.79 -18.32
N GLY A 123 0.02 -5.90 -17.84
CA GLY A 123 0.31 -4.59 -18.45
C GLY A 123 1.82 -4.35 -18.33
N ARG A 124 2.46 -3.68 -19.31
CA ARG A 124 3.90 -3.40 -19.27
C ARG A 124 4.32 -2.83 -17.91
N SER A 125 5.32 -3.47 -17.29
CA SER A 125 5.89 -3.10 -15.98
C SER A 125 6.07 -1.59 -15.82
N CYS A 126 5.68 -1.06 -14.66
CA CYS A 126 5.90 0.34 -14.27
C CYS A 126 7.40 0.71 -14.19
N SER A 127 8.31 -0.27 -14.27
CA SER A 127 9.76 -0.07 -14.27
C SER A 127 10.30 0.78 -15.44
N ASN A 128 9.51 1.01 -16.49
CA ASN A 128 9.94 1.76 -17.67
C ASN A 128 9.54 3.25 -17.68
N VAL A 129 8.87 3.76 -16.63
CA VAL A 129 8.40 5.16 -16.60
C VAL A 129 9.47 6.14 -16.07
N ILE A 130 10.56 5.65 -15.46
CA ILE A 130 11.60 6.50 -14.84
C ILE A 130 12.81 6.76 -15.77
N ARG A 131 12.80 6.26 -17.01
CA ARG A 131 13.86 6.57 -18.00
C ARG A 131 13.32 7.45 -19.14
N ASN A 132 13.40 8.76 -18.94
CA ASN A 132 13.73 9.78 -19.96
C ASN A 132 13.82 11.16 -19.32
#